data_AF-H2LL85-F1
#
_entry.id   AF-H2LL85-F1
#
_cell.length_a   1.000
_cell.length_b   1.000
_cell.length_c   1.000
_cell.angle_alpha   90.00
_cell.angle_beta   90.00
_cell.angle_gamma   90.00
#
_symmetry.space_group_name_H-M   'P 1'
#
loop_
_entity.id
_entity.type
_entity.pdbx_description
1 polymer ?
#
loop_
_entity_poly.entity_id
_entity_poly.type
_entity_poly.pdbx_seq_one_letter_code
_entity_poly.pdbx_strand_id
1 'polypeptide(L)'
;MMSSERQTCGWWRQLLIVLVKLCLAFAGPLRPLNGTECTAKSPASYILVFTGHWSPQSFPKQYPLFRPPAQWSKLIAVSHNHHFRLWEEGAAASLGVQKFAELGLTVELMKAGKEARKKRTVGAMQRTAGIPNGIGHSSTEVHMQPRSSLLSLMVKMIPSPDWFVGVNSLNLCEGNHWKQEVTVNLQPYDAGTNSGFTFSSPKFPTSPPENISKITSQVPNHPANSFYYPRLKELPAIASIKITRQHRSANRQTVLSNHILPNSISPRRFSETPLDCEVSLWSSWGLCLGPCSRGGIRHRTRYILLRPANAGSPCPELEEQAECVPYSCMKNRQ
;
A
#
# COMPACT_ATOMS: atom_id res chain seq x y z
N MET A 1 -55.55 -66.13 41.40
CA MET A 1 -54.43 -65.66 42.25
C MET A 1 -53.31 -65.20 41.33
N MET A 2 -52.90 -63.93 41.47
CA MET A 2 -51.55 -63.33 41.31
C MET A 2 -50.58 -63.89 40.25
N SER A 3 -49.80 -63.12 39.49
CA SER A 3 -49.48 -61.69 39.42
C SER A 3 -48.73 -61.48 38.09
N SER A 4 -48.90 -60.30 37.49
CA SER A 4 -48.09 -59.81 36.36
C SER A 4 -46.85 -59.11 36.93
N GLU A 5 -45.65 -59.46 36.49
CA GLU A 5 -44.48 -58.59 36.64
C GLU A 5 -43.78 -58.29 35.32
N ARG A 6 -43.55 -56.99 35.15
CA ARG A 6 -42.99 -56.28 34.00
C ARG A 6 -41.46 -56.33 34.09
N GLN A 7 -40.79 -56.79 33.03
CA GLN A 7 -39.35 -56.58 32.85
C GLN A 7 -39.06 -55.97 31.48
N THR A 8 -39.35 -54.68 31.32
CA THR A 8 -38.89 -53.89 30.16
C THR A 8 -38.65 -52.43 30.57
N CYS A 9 -37.55 -52.11 31.26
CA CYS A 9 -37.20 -50.67 31.43
C CYS A 9 -35.79 -50.32 31.94
N GLY A 10 -34.80 -51.21 31.93
CA GLY A 10 -33.46 -50.88 32.44
C GLY A 10 -32.51 -50.35 31.35
N TRP A 11 -32.41 -51.11 30.27
CA TRP A 11 -31.27 -50.98 29.35
C TRP A 11 -31.40 -49.82 28.37
N TRP A 12 -32.61 -49.55 27.88
CA TRP A 12 -32.89 -48.39 27.02
C TRP A 12 -32.68 -47.06 27.75
N ARG A 13 -32.97 -46.98 29.05
CA ARG A 13 -32.69 -45.79 29.87
C ARG A 13 -31.19 -45.53 30.01
N GLN A 14 -30.39 -46.57 30.23
CA GLN A 14 -28.94 -46.43 30.34
C GLN A 14 -28.30 -46.01 29.01
N LEU A 15 -28.77 -46.56 27.88
CA LEU A 15 -28.27 -46.19 26.54
C LEU A 15 -28.64 -44.75 26.18
N LEU A 16 -29.85 -44.29 26.53
CA LEU A 16 -30.28 -42.90 26.35
C LEU A 16 -29.47 -41.93 27.24
N ILE A 17 -29.16 -42.31 28.48
CA ILE A 17 -28.34 -41.48 29.39
C ILE A 17 -26.90 -41.35 28.88
N VAL A 18 -26.32 -42.41 28.31
CA VAL A 18 -24.97 -42.37 27.73
C VAL A 18 -24.94 -41.51 26.46
N LEU A 19 -25.92 -41.64 25.57
CA LEU A 19 -26.03 -40.81 24.36
C LEU A 19 -26.28 -39.33 24.68
N VAL A 20 -27.15 -39.02 25.65
CA VAL A 20 -27.39 -37.64 26.10
C VAL A 20 -26.15 -37.05 26.78
N LYS A 21 -25.40 -37.83 27.57
CA LYS A 21 -24.12 -37.38 28.16
C LYS A 21 -23.02 -37.18 27.12
N LEU A 22 -22.97 -37.99 26.06
CA LEU A 22 -22.02 -37.78 24.94
C LEU A 22 -22.37 -36.53 24.12
N CYS A 23 -23.66 -36.24 23.89
CA CYS A 23 -24.09 -35.01 23.24
C CYS A 23 -23.85 -33.76 24.10
N LEU A 24 -23.96 -33.87 25.43
CA LEU A 24 -23.71 -32.75 26.36
C LEU A 24 -22.22 -32.52 26.66
N ALA A 25 -21.35 -33.51 26.43
CA ALA A 25 -19.90 -33.36 26.57
C ALA A 25 -19.25 -32.61 25.38
N PHE A 26 -19.90 -32.56 24.22
CA PHE A 26 -19.48 -31.76 23.07
C PHE A 26 -20.15 -30.37 23.00
N ALA A 27 -21.14 -30.11 23.86
CA ALA A 27 -21.68 -28.79 24.06
C ALA A 27 -20.93 -28.08 25.19
N GLY A 28 -19.65 -27.76 24.94
CA GLY A 28 -19.01 -26.68 25.69
C GLY A 28 -19.90 -25.43 25.63
N PRO A 29 -19.87 -24.54 26.63
CA PRO A 29 -20.64 -23.31 26.57
C PRO A 29 -20.37 -22.65 25.23
N LEU A 30 -21.43 -22.39 24.45
CA LEU A 30 -21.38 -21.50 23.31
C LEU A 30 -20.88 -20.17 23.87
N ARG A 31 -19.56 -19.97 23.84
CA ARG A 31 -18.99 -18.65 23.93
C ARG A 31 -19.60 -17.92 22.74
N PRO A 32 -20.40 -16.85 22.94
CA PRO A 32 -20.72 -15.99 21.82
C PRO A 32 -19.40 -15.63 21.16
N LEU A 33 -19.31 -15.82 19.84
CA LEU A 33 -18.22 -15.28 19.05
C LEU A 33 -18.16 -13.79 19.41
N ASN A 34 -17.15 -13.41 20.19
CA ASN A 34 -16.98 -12.07 20.71
C ASN A 34 -16.90 -11.07 19.53
N GLY A 35 -18.02 -10.39 19.24
CA GLY A 35 -18.06 -8.96 18.99
C GLY A 35 -17.47 -8.38 17.70
N THR A 36 -17.40 -9.10 16.58
CA THR A 36 -16.93 -8.53 15.29
C THR A 36 -18.02 -8.09 14.33
N GLU A 37 -19.29 -8.41 14.60
CA GLU A 37 -20.40 -8.00 13.73
C GLU A 37 -20.96 -6.64 14.12
N CYS A 38 -21.14 -5.78 13.12
CA CYS A 38 -21.73 -4.46 13.29
C CYS A 38 -23.22 -4.57 13.62
N THR A 39 -23.62 -4.04 14.77
CA THR A 39 -25.01 -4.01 15.25
C THR A 39 -25.67 -2.63 15.08
N ALA A 40 -25.03 -1.74 14.32
CA ALA A 40 -25.59 -0.42 14.04
C ALA A 40 -26.95 -0.53 13.33
N LYS A 41 -27.93 0.27 13.77
CA LYS A 41 -29.31 0.20 13.24
C LYS A 41 -29.47 0.86 11.87
N SER A 42 -28.63 1.83 11.54
CA SER A 42 -28.74 2.63 10.32
C SER A 42 -27.44 2.62 9.51
N PRO A 43 -27.51 2.79 8.18
CA PRO A 43 -26.35 3.06 7.35
C PRO A 43 -25.63 4.36 7.72
N ALA A 44 -24.37 4.49 7.31
CA ALA A 44 -23.59 5.72 7.45
C ALA A 44 -22.94 6.14 6.13
N SER A 45 -22.91 7.44 5.88
CA SER A 45 -22.14 8.04 4.78
C SER A 45 -20.83 8.59 5.32
N TYR A 46 -19.76 8.44 4.54
CA TYR A 46 -18.42 8.90 4.86
C TYR A 46 -17.81 9.64 3.67
N ILE A 47 -17.01 10.66 3.94
CA ILE A 47 -16.07 11.20 2.96
C ILE A 47 -14.72 10.52 3.20
N LEU A 48 -14.26 9.78 2.19
CA LEU A 48 -12.92 9.20 2.12
C LEU A 48 -12.03 10.17 1.33
N VAL A 49 -10.97 10.65 1.97
CA VAL A 49 -9.92 11.45 1.36
C VAL A 49 -8.66 10.60 1.31
N PHE A 50 -8.11 10.40 0.12
CA PHE A 50 -6.77 9.87 -0.09
C PHE A 50 -5.81 11.03 -0.34
N THR A 51 -4.67 11.03 0.35
CA THR A 51 -3.62 12.02 0.18
C THR A 51 -2.31 11.31 -0.12
N GLY A 52 -1.73 11.60 -1.28
CA GLY A 52 -0.38 11.17 -1.64
C GLY A 52 0.66 12.08 -0.99
N HIS A 53 1.66 11.47 -0.37
CA HIS A 53 2.82 12.14 0.26
C HIS A 53 4.14 11.76 -0.42
N TRP A 54 4.05 11.17 -1.61
CA TRP A 54 5.22 10.71 -2.35
C TRP A 54 5.93 11.92 -2.95
N SER A 55 7.01 12.36 -2.31
CA SER A 55 7.77 13.54 -2.70
C SER A 55 9.25 13.21 -2.86
N PRO A 56 10.02 14.02 -3.60
CA PRO A 56 11.47 13.86 -3.69
C PRO A 56 12.17 14.16 -2.36
N GLN A 57 11.49 14.77 -1.38
CA GLN A 57 12.01 14.96 -0.03
C GLN A 57 11.84 13.70 0.83
N SER A 58 10.66 13.09 0.86
CA SER A 58 10.42 11.90 1.68
C SER A 58 10.97 10.61 1.04
N PHE A 59 11.01 10.56 -0.29
CA PHE A 59 11.50 9.42 -1.07
C PHE A 59 12.42 9.88 -2.21
N PRO A 60 13.63 10.36 -1.89
CA PRO A 60 14.57 10.93 -2.88
C PRO A 60 15.14 9.89 -3.86
N LYS A 61 15.21 8.61 -3.47
CA LYS A 61 15.84 7.56 -4.29
C LYS A 61 15.00 7.31 -5.54
N GLN A 62 15.59 7.54 -6.71
CA GLN A 62 15.00 7.28 -8.02
C GLN A 62 13.60 7.92 -8.22
N TYR A 63 13.29 9.03 -7.53
CA TYR A 63 11.98 9.67 -7.63
C TYR A 63 11.61 9.97 -9.11
N PRO A 64 10.51 9.41 -9.65
CA PRO A 64 10.18 9.56 -11.06
C PRO A 64 9.79 11.00 -11.43
N LEU A 65 10.61 11.66 -12.24
CA LEU A 65 10.39 13.05 -12.67
C LEU A 65 9.72 13.16 -14.05
N PHE A 66 9.89 12.18 -14.93
CA PHE A 66 9.43 12.25 -16.31
C PHE A 66 9.12 10.87 -16.88
N ARG A 67 8.15 10.84 -17.81
CA ARG A 67 7.77 9.68 -18.66
C ARG A 67 7.55 8.35 -17.90
N PRO A 68 6.51 8.25 -17.06
CA PRO A 68 5.69 9.32 -16.50
C PRO A 68 6.28 9.88 -15.18
N PRO A 69 5.90 11.10 -14.77
CA PRO A 69 6.21 11.59 -13.42
C PRO A 69 5.50 10.73 -12.35
N ALA A 70 6.01 10.78 -11.13
CA ALA A 70 5.41 10.16 -9.95
C ALA A 70 3.95 10.62 -9.80
N GLN A 71 3.02 9.68 -9.77
CA GLN A 71 1.58 9.93 -9.74
C GLN A 71 0.84 8.71 -9.17
N TRP A 72 -0.48 8.84 -9.01
CA TRP A 72 -1.33 7.80 -8.45
C TRP A 72 -2.45 7.40 -9.42
N SER A 73 -2.76 6.11 -9.48
CA SER A 73 -3.92 5.64 -10.23
C SER A 73 -5.23 6.14 -9.62
N LYS A 74 -6.35 5.82 -10.28
CA LYS A 74 -7.68 5.87 -9.66
C LYS A 74 -7.66 5.06 -8.36
N LEU A 75 -8.32 5.55 -7.31
CA LEU A 75 -8.58 4.74 -6.12
C LEU A 75 -9.78 3.83 -6.37
N ILE A 76 -9.68 2.58 -5.92
CA ILE A 76 -10.81 1.65 -5.80
C ILE A 76 -11.10 1.45 -4.32
N ALA A 77 -12.33 1.70 -3.90
CA ALA A 77 -12.82 1.38 -2.56
C ALA A 77 -14.03 0.45 -2.65
N VAL A 78 -14.07 -0.56 -1.77
CA VAL A 78 -15.15 -1.54 -1.70
C VAL A 78 -15.55 -1.70 -0.25
N SER A 79 -16.83 -1.51 0.05
CA SER A 79 -17.38 -1.92 1.34
C SER A 79 -17.89 -3.35 1.25
N HIS A 80 -17.62 -4.15 2.29
CA HIS A 80 -17.87 -5.59 2.27
C HIS A 80 -18.00 -6.18 3.68
N ASN A 81 -18.33 -7.46 3.75
CA ASN A 81 -18.26 -8.26 4.97
C ASN A 81 -17.02 -9.16 4.96
N HIS A 82 -16.86 -9.97 6.01
CA HIS A 82 -15.71 -10.86 6.18
C HIS A 82 -15.60 -11.98 5.13
N HIS A 83 -16.63 -12.21 4.31
CA HIS A 83 -16.64 -13.23 3.25
C HIS A 83 -16.10 -12.72 1.90
N PHE A 84 -15.72 -11.46 1.82
CA PHE A 84 -15.08 -10.90 0.63
C PHE A 84 -13.73 -10.31 1.00
N ARG A 85 -12.76 -10.50 0.12
CA ARG A 85 -11.39 -10.01 0.25
C ARG A 85 -11.01 -9.33 -1.06
N LEU A 86 -10.65 -8.05 -0.99
CA LEU A 86 -10.15 -7.33 -2.16
C LEU A 86 -8.70 -7.75 -2.46
N TRP A 87 -7.86 -7.71 -1.43
CA TRP A 87 -6.47 -8.14 -1.41
C TRP A 87 -6.07 -8.41 0.05
N GLU A 88 -5.02 -9.18 0.29
CA GLU A 88 -4.50 -9.44 1.65
C GLU A 88 -3.00 -9.72 1.59
N GLU A 89 -2.25 -9.19 2.55
CA GLU A 89 -0.82 -9.50 2.71
C GLU A 89 -0.64 -11.00 2.98
N GLY A 90 0.34 -11.62 2.32
CA GLY A 90 0.59 -13.06 2.42
C GLY A 90 -0.33 -13.92 1.55
N ALA A 91 -1.27 -13.33 0.80
CA ALA A 91 -2.10 -14.05 -0.17
C ALA A 91 -1.68 -13.75 -1.62
N ALA A 92 -1.94 -14.69 -2.54
CA ALA A 92 -1.72 -14.46 -3.96
C ALA A 92 -2.65 -13.37 -4.51
N ALA A 93 -2.14 -12.53 -5.41
CA ALA A 93 -2.94 -11.53 -6.09
C ALA A 93 -3.99 -12.18 -7.00
N SER A 94 -5.26 -11.76 -6.85
CA SER A 94 -6.30 -12.13 -7.83
C SER A 94 -5.99 -11.51 -9.20
N LEU A 95 -6.57 -12.03 -10.28
CA LEU A 95 -6.44 -11.43 -11.61
C LEU A 95 -6.81 -9.93 -11.61
N GLY A 96 -7.81 -9.54 -10.83
CA GLY A 96 -8.19 -8.14 -10.69
C GLY A 96 -7.11 -7.29 -10.02
N VAL A 97 -6.53 -7.80 -8.93
CA VAL A 97 -5.44 -7.14 -8.21
C VAL A 97 -4.21 -7.03 -9.11
N GLN A 98 -3.82 -8.10 -9.81
CA GLN A 98 -2.71 -8.09 -10.76
C GLN A 98 -2.90 -7.02 -11.84
N LYS A 99 -4.04 -7.02 -12.55
CA LYS A 99 -4.28 -6.06 -13.65
C LYS A 99 -4.34 -4.63 -13.15
N PHE A 100 -4.80 -4.41 -11.92
CA PHE A 100 -4.81 -3.09 -11.31
C PHE A 100 -3.41 -2.65 -10.87
N ALA A 101 -2.66 -3.53 -10.22
CA ALA A 101 -1.31 -3.28 -9.72
C ALA A 101 -0.29 -3.03 -10.84
N GLU A 102 -0.37 -3.78 -11.95
CA GLU A 102 0.53 -3.58 -13.10
C GLU A 102 0.09 -2.40 -13.99
N LEU A 103 -1.22 -2.28 -14.29
CA LEU A 103 -1.71 -1.43 -15.39
C LEU A 103 -2.70 -0.35 -14.97
N GLY A 104 -3.14 -0.31 -13.72
CA GLY A 104 -4.20 0.59 -13.25
C GLY A 104 -5.59 0.27 -13.82
N LEU A 105 -5.78 -0.92 -14.40
CA LEU A 105 -7.05 -1.34 -15.00
C LEU A 105 -8.02 -1.84 -13.92
N THR A 106 -9.25 -1.33 -13.97
CA THR A 106 -10.27 -1.59 -12.93
C THR A 106 -11.30 -2.64 -13.33
N VAL A 107 -11.28 -3.11 -14.58
CA VAL A 107 -12.35 -3.92 -15.18
C VAL A 107 -12.57 -5.21 -14.40
N GLU A 108 -11.50 -5.97 -14.14
CA GLU A 108 -11.57 -7.27 -13.46
C GLU A 108 -11.94 -7.14 -11.97
N LEU A 109 -11.43 -6.11 -11.27
CA LEU A 109 -11.85 -5.81 -9.90
C LEU A 109 -13.35 -5.51 -9.82
N MET A 110 -13.86 -4.67 -10.73
CA MET A 110 -15.27 -4.31 -10.76
C MET A 110 -16.16 -5.49 -11.14
N LYS A 111 -15.69 -6.38 -12.03
CA LYS A 111 -16.39 -7.63 -12.37
C LYS A 111 -16.51 -8.54 -11.15
N ALA A 112 -15.40 -8.82 -10.46
CA ALA A 112 -15.39 -9.63 -9.25
C ALA A 112 -16.30 -9.04 -8.14
N GLY A 113 -16.23 -7.71 -7.94
CA GLY A 113 -17.07 -7.02 -6.97
C GLY A 113 -18.56 -7.07 -7.30
N LYS A 114 -18.94 -6.98 -8.59
CA LYS A 114 -20.35 -7.15 -9.02
C LYS A 114 -20.87 -8.56 -8.74
N GLU A 115 -20.08 -9.59 -9.01
CA GLU A 115 -20.47 -10.98 -8.70
C GLU A 115 -20.58 -11.22 -7.18
N ALA A 116 -19.65 -10.68 -6.39
CA ALA A 116 -19.71 -10.74 -4.93
C ALA A 116 -20.91 -9.97 -4.36
N ARG A 117 -21.34 -8.88 -5.01
CA ARG A 117 -22.55 -8.14 -4.62
C ARG A 117 -23.82 -8.95 -4.81
N LYS A 118 -23.92 -9.79 -5.86
CA LYS A 118 -25.04 -10.74 -6.03
C LYS A 118 -25.12 -11.74 -4.87
N LYS A 119 -23.96 -12.15 -4.33
CA LYS A 119 -23.83 -13.01 -3.14
C LYS A 119 -23.99 -12.25 -1.81
N ARG A 120 -24.34 -10.96 -1.85
CA ARG A 120 -24.52 -10.08 -0.68
C ARG A 120 -23.27 -9.89 0.20
N THR A 121 -22.06 -10.24 -0.27
CA THR A 121 -20.81 -10.06 0.47
C THR A 121 -20.16 -8.69 0.23
N VAL A 122 -20.44 -8.06 -0.92
CA VAL A 122 -20.04 -6.69 -1.25
C VAL A 122 -21.23 -5.73 -1.16
N GLY A 123 -20.98 -4.55 -0.60
CA GLY A 123 -21.88 -3.41 -0.51
C GLY A 123 -21.61 -2.38 -1.62
N ALA A 124 -21.12 -1.21 -1.23
CA ALA A 124 -20.79 -0.12 -2.14
C ALA A 124 -19.41 -0.33 -2.79
N MET A 125 -19.28 0.12 -4.04
CA MET A 125 -18.01 0.17 -4.75
C MET A 125 -17.84 1.57 -5.31
N GLN A 126 -16.73 2.21 -5.00
CA GLN A 126 -16.46 3.59 -5.36
C GLN A 126 -15.13 3.72 -6.07
N ARG A 127 -15.06 4.66 -7.01
CA ARG A 127 -13.86 4.99 -7.76
C ARG A 127 -13.62 6.49 -7.76
N THR A 128 -12.37 6.90 -7.74
CA THR A 128 -11.98 8.30 -7.88
C THR A 128 -11.22 8.53 -9.18
N ALA A 129 -10.96 9.80 -9.49
CA ALA A 129 -9.92 10.14 -10.45
C ALA A 129 -8.54 9.78 -9.87
N GLY A 130 -7.56 9.57 -10.77
CA GLY A 130 -6.16 9.48 -10.36
C GLY A 130 -5.60 10.86 -10.00
N ILE A 131 -4.48 10.88 -9.30
CA ILE A 131 -3.78 12.11 -8.93
C ILE A 131 -2.55 12.22 -9.83
N PRO A 132 -2.41 13.28 -10.65
CA PRO A 132 -1.36 13.37 -11.66
C PRO A 132 0.05 13.71 -11.09
N ASN A 133 0.19 13.79 -9.77
CA ASN A 133 1.43 14.12 -9.06
C ASN A 133 1.60 13.22 -7.83
N GLY A 134 2.84 13.03 -7.38
CA GLY A 134 3.16 12.23 -6.19
C GLY A 134 2.59 12.82 -4.90
N ILE A 135 2.50 14.15 -4.84
CA ILE A 135 1.77 14.89 -3.80
C ILE A 135 0.43 15.38 -4.37
N GLY A 136 -0.65 15.09 -3.65
CA GLY A 136 -1.98 15.57 -4.00
C GLY A 136 -3.05 14.82 -3.24
N HIS A 137 -4.31 15.12 -3.50
CA HIS A 137 -5.41 14.44 -2.85
C HIS A 137 -6.56 14.16 -3.81
N SER A 138 -7.36 13.17 -3.45
CA SER A 138 -8.62 12.85 -4.11
C SER A 138 -9.63 12.43 -3.05
N SER A 139 -10.90 12.75 -3.26
CA SER A 139 -11.95 12.43 -2.29
C SER A 139 -13.17 11.80 -2.96
N THR A 140 -13.93 11.05 -2.16
CA THR A 140 -15.17 10.42 -2.61
C THR A 140 -16.07 10.06 -1.45
N GLU A 141 -17.37 9.94 -1.71
CA GLU A 141 -18.34 9.50 -0.71
C GLU A 141 -18.48 7.97 -0.73
N VAL A 142 -18.39 7.37 0.46
CA VAL A 142 -18.59 5.92 0.65
C VAL A 142 -19.80 5.70 1.55
N HIS A 143 -20.72 4.90 1.05
CA HIS A 143 -21.94 4.52 1.76
C HIS A 143 -21.75 3.14 2.42
N MET A 144 -21.75 3.12 3.75
CA MET A 144 -21.53 1.94 4.57
C MET A 144 -22.87 1.40 5.09
N GLN A 145 -23.03 0.07 5.06
CA GLN A 145 -24.19 -0.61 5.63
C GLN A 145 -23.72 -1.49 6.80
N PRO A 146 -24.56 -1.73 7.83
CA PRO A 146 -24.18 -2.58 8.96
C PRO A 146 -23.67 -3.96 8.53
N ARG A 147 -24.34 -4.58 7.55
CA ARG A 147 -23.94 -5.88 6.97
C ARG A 147 -22.63 -5.86 6.17
N SER A 148 -22.10 -4.69 5.84
CA SER A 148 -20.89 -4.52 5.03
C SER A 148 -20.04 -3.38 5.61
N SER A 149 -19.67 -3.53 6.89
CA SER A 149 -18.99 -2.51 7.69
C SER A 149 -17.48 -2.42 7.45
N LEU A 150 -16.90 -3.40 6.75
CA LEU A 150 -15.49 -3.41 6.39
C LEU A 150 -15.25 -2.63 5.10
N LEU A 151 -14.14 -1.89 5.06
CA LEU A 151 -13.70 -1.14 3.89
C LEU A 151 -12.32 -1.64 3.45
N SER A 152 -12.22 -2.06 2.20
CA SER A 152 -10.93 -2.29 1.53
C SER A 152 -10.74 -1.31 0.40
N LEU A 153 -9.51 -0.86 0.18
CA LEU A 153 -9.17 -0.01 -0.95
C LEU A 153 -7.77 -0.30 -1.49
N MET A 154 -7.55 0.16 -2.71
CA MET A 154 -6.29 -0.02 -3.43
C MET A 154 -6.02 1.17 -4.37
N VAL A 155 -4.77 1.60 -4.45
CA VAL A 155 -4.28 2.65 -5.36
C VAL A 155 -2.92 2.23 -5.91
N LYS A 156 -2.78 2.10 -7.23
CA LYS A 156 -1.50 1.79 -7.87
C LYS A 156 -0.58 3.02 -7.81
N MET A 157 0.69 2.76 -7.52
CA MET A 157 1.78 3.72 -7.66
C MET A 157 2.22 3.79 -9.13
N ILE A 158 2.42 4.98 -9.68
CA ILE A 158 2.78 5.15 -11.10
C ILE A 158 4.01 6.06 -11.21
N PRO A 159 5.07 5.65 -11.93
CA PRO A 159 5.29 4.31 -12.46
C PRO A 159 5.71 3.32 -11.36
N SER A 160 5.39 2.04 -11.55
CA SER A 160 5.90 0.93 -10.75
C SER A 160 5.65 -0.40 -11.47
N PRO A 161 6.44 -1.46 -11.19
CA PRO A 161 6.24 -2.80 -11.75
C PRO A 161 4.83 -3.34 -11.47
N ASP A 162 4.47 -3.43 -10.20
CA ASP A 162 3.19 -3.90 -9.68
C ASP A 162 2.91 -3.36 -8.26
N TRP A 163 3.46 -2.19 -7.93
CA TRP A 163 3.37 -1.65 -6.57
C TRP A 163 2.10 -0.83 -6.35
N PHE A 164 1.54 -0.95 -5.16
CA PHE A 164 0.32 -0.25 -4.76
C PHE A 164 0.33 0.10 -3.27
N VAL A 165 -0.62 0.94 -2.88
CA VAL A 165 -0.94 1.22 -1.47
C VAL A 165 -2.41 0.92 -1.22
N GLY A 166 -2.77 0.62 0.02
CA GLY A 166 -4.17 0.44 0.37
C GLY A 166 -4.42 0.06 1.81
N VAL A 167 -5.69 -0.20 2.12
CA VAL A 167 -6.09 -0.89 3.35
C VAL A 167 -6.93 -2.12 3.00
N ASN A 168 -6.78 -3.17 3.79
CA ASN A 168 -7.61 -4.36 3.74
C ASN A 168 -8.52 -4.40 4.99
N SER A 169 -9.81 -4.58 4.78
CA SER A 169 -10.79 -4.92 5.82
C SER A 169 -10.85 -3.95 7.03
N LEU A 170 -10.68 -2.65 6.79
CA LEU A 170 -10.80 -1.63 7.83
C LEU A 170 -12.25 -1.54 8.34
N ASN A 171 -12.48 -1.89 9.61
CA ASN A 171 -13.81 -1.84 10.20
C ASN A 171 -14.19 -0.42 10.68
N LEU A 172 -15.23 0.15 10.07
CA LEU A 172 -15.76 1.48 10.40
C LEU A 172 -16.92 1.43 11.42
N CYS A 173 -17.35 0.23 11.82
CA CYS A 173 -18.40 0.03 12.82
C CYS A 173 -17.83 -0.64 14.07
N GLU A 174 -18.23 -0.15 15.23
CA GLU A 174 -17.82 -0.66 16.53
C GLU A 174 -19.07 -0.87 17.39
N GLY A 175 -19.43 -2.14 17.58
CA GLY A 175 -20.73 -2.50 18.17
C GLY A 175 -21.88 -1.89 17.36
N ASN A 176 -22.64 -1.01 18.01
CA ASN A 176 -23.82 -0.34 17.48
C ASN A 176 -23.53 1.07 16.91
N HIS A 177 -22.27 1.51 16.91
CA HIS A 177 -21.88 2.86 16.51
C HIS A 177 -20.95 2.87 15.30
N TRP A 178 -21.10 3.91 14.48
CA TRP A 178 -20.21 4.20 13.36
C TRP A 178 -19.12 5.16 13.81
N LYS A 179 -17.85 4.82 13.56
CA LYS A 179 -16.69 5.66 13.92
C LYS A 179 -16.82 7.05 13.29
N GLN A 180 -16.53 8.10 14.04
CA GLN A 180 -16.68 9.47 13.55
C GLN A 180 -15.59 9.83 12.53
N GLU A 181 -14.35 9.45 12.83
CA GLU A 181 -13.20 9.73 11.99
C GLU A 181 -12.18 8.59 12.12
N VAL A 182 -11.55 8.22 11.00
CA VAL A 182 -10.45 7.25 10.96
C VAL A 182 -9.36 7.78 10.04
N THR A 183 -8.12 7.79 10.51
CA THR A 183 -6.94 8.14 9.70
C THR A 183 -5.97 6.97 9.68
N VAL A 184 -5.47 6.61 8.50
CA VAL A 184 -4.51 5.51 8.34
C VAL A 184 -3.36 5.96 7.45
N ASN A 185 -2.14 5.78 7.95
CA ASN A 185 -0.92 5.94 7.16
C ASN A 185 -0.72 4.71 6.29
N LEU A 186 -0.42 4.92 5.00
CA LEU A 186 -0.27 3.87 4.03
C LEU A 186 1.19 3.64 3.69
N GLN A 187 1.50 2.36 3.45
CA GLN A 187 2.82 1.86 3.06
C GLN A 187 2.70 1.13 1.72
N PRO A 188 3.79 1.07 0.93
CA PRO A 188 3.79 0.37 -0.34
C PRO A 188 3.74 -1.16 -0.15
N TYR A 189 3.04 -1.82 -1.06
CA TYR A 189 2.95 -3.27 -1.19
C TYR A 189 3.34 -3.68 -2.61
N ASP A 190 3.98 -4.83 -2.71
CA ASP A 190 4.30 -5.54 -3.94
C ASP A 190 3.18 -6.57 -4.20
N ALA A 191 2.70 -6.66 -5.44
CA ALA A 191 1.63 -7.60 -5.77
C ALA A 191 2.13 -9.04 -6.04
N GLY A 192 3.44 -9.22 -6.20
CA GLY A 192 4.07 -10.51 -6.47
C GLY A 192 3.92 -11.00 -7.91
N THR A 193 3.62 -10.11 -8.86
CA THR A 193 3.35 -10.48 -10.26
C THR A 193 4.34 -9.90 -11.27
N ASN A 194 5.16 -8.93 -10.89
CA ASN A 194 6.20 -8.34 -11.72
C ASN A 194 7.48 -8.05 -10.92
N SER A 195 8.55 -8.78 -11.22
CA SER A 195 9.85 -8.75 -10.52
C SER A 195 10.74 -7.55 -10.89
N GLY A 196 10.17 -6.42 -11.29
CA GLY A 196 10.93 -5.20 -11.55
C GLY A 196 11.49 -4.60 -10.25
N PHE A 197 12.74 -4.15 -10.25
CA PHE A 197 13.38 -3.61 -9.03
C PHE A 197 13.08 -2.12 -8.80
N THR A 198 12.83 -1.37 -9.86
CA THR A 198 12.70 0.09 -9.81
C THR A 198 11.37 0.56 -10.34
N PHE A 199 10.98 1.79 -9.98
CA PHE A 199 9.75 2.43 -10.49
C PHE A 199 9.57 2.32 -12.01
N SER A 200 10.65 2.46 -12.77
CA SER A 200 10.66 2.46 -14.24
C SER A 200 11.24 1.18 -14.86
N SER A 201 11.36 0.10 -14.09
CA SER A 201 11.84 -1.18 -14.61
C SER A 201 10.94 -1.69 -15.76
N PRO A 202 11.51 -2.31 -16.80
CA PRO A 202 10.71 -2.96 -17.83
C PRO A 202 9.88 -4.10 -17.23
N LYS A 203 8.83 -4.50 -17.94
CA LYS A 203 7.96 -5.60 -17.49
C LYS A 203 8.75 -6.90 -17.39
N PHE A 204 8.79 -7.50 -16.20
CA PHE A 204 9.43 -8.79 -15.96
C PHE A 204 8.51 -9.66 -15.09
N PRO A 205 7.63 -10.48 -15.68
CA PRO A 205 6.64 -11.26 -14.93
C PRO A 205 7.30 -12.18 -13.88
N THR A 206 6.78 -12.17 -12.66
CA THR A 206 7.22 -13.08 -11.59
C THR A 206 6.70 -14.50 -11.87
N SER A 207 7.60 -15.49 -11.88
CA SER A 207 7.27 -16.89 -12.19
C SER A 207 8.01 -17.86 -11.26
N PRO A 208 7.31 -18.60 -10.38
CA PRO A 208 5.85 -18.55 -10.15
C PRO A 208 5.43 -17.23 -9.49
N PRO A 209 4.15 -16.80 -9.60
CA PRO A 209 3.66 -15.64 -8.87
C PRO A 209 3.89 -15.76 -7.36
N GLU A 210 4.31 -14.67 -6.75
CA GLU A 210 4.52 -14.57 -5.31
C GLU A 210 3.28 -14.00 -4.60
N ASN A 211 3.27 -14.11 -3.28
CA ASN A 211 2.22 -13.52 -2.46
C ASN A 211 2.42 -12.01 -2.32
N ILE A 212 1.31 -11.29 -2.16
CA ILE A 212 1.34 -9.85 -1.86
C ILE A 212 2.16 -9.64 -0.60
N SER A 213 3.15 -8.75 -0.66
CA SER A 213 4.06 -8.49 0.44
C SER A 213 4.23 -7.00 0.68
N LYS A 214 4.44 -6.61 1.94
CA LYS A 214 4.72 -5.22 2.28
C LYS A 214 6.14 -4.86 1.88
N ILE A 215 6.30 -3.75 1.16
CA ILE A 215 7.61 -3.18 0.86
C ILE A 215 8.06 -2.35 2.06
N THR A 216 9.29 -2.59 2.53
CA THR A 216 9.88 -1.90 3.68
C THR A 216 11.18 -1.21 3.26
N SER A 217 11.81 -0.50 4.19
CA SER A 217 13.10 0.16 3.94
C SER A 217 14.24 -0.82 3.70
N GLN A 218 14.10 -2.07 4.11
CA GLN A 218 15.15 -3.09 4.04
C GLN A 218 14.77 -4.31 3.19
N VAL A 219 13.49 -4.48 2.85
CA VAL A 219 12.96 -5.61 2.09
C VAL A 219 12.09 -5.08 0.95
N PRO A 220 12.36 -5.45 -0.32
CA PRO A 220 13.42 -6.37 -0.78
C PRO A 220 14.83 -5.78 -0.65
N ASN A 221 15.81 -6.62 -0.27
CA ASN A 221 17.16 -6.23 0.16
C ASN A 221 18.18 -6.09 -0.99
N HIS A 222 17.79 -5.43 -2.08
CA HIS A 222 18.68 -5.19 -3.22
C HIS A 222 19.02 -3.70 -3.34
N PRO A 223 20.31 -3.31 -3.56
CA PRO A 223 20.72 -1.90 -3.65
C PRO A 223 19.97 -1.09 -4.70
N ALA A 224 19.56 -1.73 -5.81
CA ALA A 224 18.81 -1.05 -6.86
C ALA A 224 17.33 -0.80 -6.51
N ASN A 225 16.77 -1.49 -5.51
CA ASN A 225 15.35 -1.36 -5.18
C ASN A 225 15.00 0.07 -4.78
N SER A 226 13.92 0.61 -5.35
CA SER A 226 13.54 2.01 -5.16
C SER A 226 13.20 2.37 -3.71
N PHE A 227 12.72 1.40 -2.93
CA PHE A 227 12.41 1.56 -1.51
C PHE A 227 13.49 1.01 -0.56
N TYR A 228 14.65 0.62 -1.07
CA TYR A 228 15.75 0.18 -0.22
C TYR A 228 16.53 1.39 0.34
N TYR A 229 16.26 1.70 1.61
CA TYR A 229 16.89 2.74 2.42
C TYR A 229 17.46 2.10 3.70
N PRO A 230 18.66 1.50 3.64
CA PRO A 230 19.17 0.64 4.72
C PRO A 230 19.36 1.35 6.07
N ARG A 231 19.51 2.68 6.07
CA ARG A 231 19.64 3.51 7.28
C ARG A 231 18.30 3.81 7.95
N LEU A 232 17.18 3.60 7.25
CA LEU A 232 15.85 3.83 7.80
C LEU A 232 15.35 2.56 8.51
N LYS A 233 14.87 2.72 9.75
CA LYS A 233 14.17 1.64 10.47
C LYS A 233 12.85 1.26 9.80
N GLU A 234 12.14 2.27 9.31
CA GLU A 234 10.87 2.12 8.61
C GLU A 234 10.73 3.22 7.55
N LEU A 235 9.94 2.95 6.52
CA LEU A 235 9.61 3.97 5.52
C LEU A 235 8.64 5.00 6.13
N PRO A 236 8.81 6.30 5.82
CA PRO A 236 7.77 7.28 6.12
C PRO A 236 6.48 6.90 5.39
N ALA A 237 5.34 7.43 5.84
CA ALA A 237 4.07 7.18 5.17
C ALA A 237 4.09 7.76 3.76
N ILE A 238 3.89 6.92 2.74
CA ILE A 238 3.91 7.38 1.34
C ILE A 238 2.57 7.97 0.89
N ALA A 239 1.51 7.62 1.60
CA ALA A 239 0.18 8.19 1.45
C ALA A 239 -0.58 8.07 2.78
N SER A 240 -1.73 8.70 2.88
CA SER A 240 -2.65 8.52 4.00
C SER A 240 -4.08 8.53 3.50
N ILE A 241 -4.97 7.89 4.25
CA ILE A 241 -6.40 8.06 4.10
C ILE A 241 -6.99 8.71 5.34
N LYS A 242 -7.99 9.57 5.12
CA LYS A 242 -8.83 10.15 6.16
C LYS A 242 -10.29 9.87 5.80
N ILE A 243 -11.02 9.24 6.72
CA ILE A 243 -12.41 8.85 6.53
C ILE A 243 -13.23 9.56 7.59
N THR A 244 -14.07 10.50 7.20
CA THR A 244 -14.88 11.32 8.12
C THR A 244 -16.36 11.09 7.88
N ARG A 245 -17.08 10.71 8.95
CA ARG A 245 -18.52 10.46 8.92
C ARG A 245 -19.28 11.74 8.58
N GLN A 246 -20.22 11.64 7.65
CA GLN A 246 -21.11 12.73 7.32
C GLN A 246 -22.33 12.71 8.23
N HIS A 247 -22.69 13.87 8.78
CA HIS A 247 -23.98 14.05 9.42
C HIS A 247 -25.03 14.29 8.34
N ARG A 248 -26.17 13.59 8.42
CA ARG A 248 -27.31 13.88 7.56
C ARG A 248 -27.81 15.31 7.87
N SER A 249 -27.40 16.29 7.07
CA SER A 249 -28.13 17.56 7.01
C SER A 249 -29.43 17.31 6.26
N ALA A 250 -30.56 17.72 6.83
CA ALA A 250 -31.88 17.61 6.20
C ALA A 250 -32.06 18.54 4.98
N ASN A 251 -31.03 19.30 4.60
CA ASN A 251 -31.09 20.24 3.48
C ASN A 251 -30.31 19.72 2.26
N ARG A 252 -31.04 19.20 1.28
CA ARG A 252 -30.55 18.97 -0.08
C ARG A 252 -30.45 20.32 -0.80
N GLN A 253 -29.24 20.86 -0.95
CA GLN A 253 -28.82 21.65 -2.12
C GLN A 253 -27.34 22.03 -1.97
N THR A 254 -26.47 21.36 -2.71
CA THR A 254 -25.56 21.98 -3.69
C THR A 254 -24.65 20.90 -4.27
N VAL A 255 -24.81 20.66 -5.57
CA VAL A 255 -23.79 20.07 -6.42
C VAL A 255 -22.67 21.11 -6.50
N LEU A 256 -21.53 20.85 -5.87
CA LEU A 256 -20.23 21.36 -6.29
C LEU A 256 -19.13 20.51 -5.65
N SER A 257 -18.65 19.59 -6.48
CA SER A 257 -17.33 18.98 -6.40
C SER A 257 -16.28 20.07 -6.20
N ASN A 258 -15.64 20.05 -5.03
CA ASN A 258 -14.24 20.38 -4.74
C ASN A 258 -14.13 20.59 -3.23
N HIS A 259 -14.07 19.50 -2.46
CA HIS A 259 -13.64 19.56 -1.06
C HIS A 259 -12.14 19.86 -1.02
N ILE A 260 -11.79 21.13 -1.23
CA ILE A 260 -10.54 21.71 -0.78
C ILE A 260 -10.64 21.74 0.74
N LEU A 261 -9.89 20.87 1.42
CA LEU A 261 -9.64 21.04 2.85
C LEU A 261 -8.95 22.39 3.05
N PRO A 262 -9.43 23.27 3.94
CA PRO A 262 -8.66 24.44 4.33
C PRO A 262 -7.32 23.97 4.92
N ASN A 263 -6.24 24.55 4.42
CA ASN A 263 -4.88 24.37 4.88
C ASN A 263 -4.79 24.39 6.41
N SER A 264 -4.27 23.30 6.99
CA SER A 264 -3.25 23.28 8.05
C SER A 264 -3.23 21.91 8.74
N ILE A 265 -2.83 20.86 8.01
CA ILE A 265 -2.14 19.76 8.69
C ILE A 265 -0.71 20.26 8.86
N SER A 266 -0.46 20.93 9.99
CA SER A 266 0.90 20.93 10.55
C SER A 266 1.34 19.47 10.57
N PRO A 267 2.39 19.09 9.82
CA PRO A 267 2.92 17.74 9.93
C PRO A 267 3.26 17.56 11.40
N ARG A 268 2.64 16.59 12.08
CA ARG A 268 3.23 16.10 13.32
C ARG A 268 4.67 15.80 12.94
N ARG A 269 5.64 16.45 13.62
CA ARG A 269 7.06 16.21 13.43
C ARG A 269 7.31 14.74 13.73
N PHE A 270 7.17 13.90 12.71
CA PHE A 270 7.85 12.62 12.69
C PHE A 270 9.33 12.98 12.81
N SER A 271 10.07 12.18 13.58
CA SER A 271 11.52 12.30 13.59
C SER A 271 12.00 11.92 12.20
N GLU A 272 12.01 12.91 11.29
CA GLU A 272 12.55 12.78 9.96
C GLU A 272 14.00 12.35 10.14
N THR A 273 14.26 11.09 9.84
CA THR A 273 15.61 10.52 9.93
C THR A 273 16.42 11.15 8.81
N PRO A 274 17.53 11.84 9.13
CA PRO A 274 18.34 12.50 8.11
C PRO A 274 18.80 11.50 7.05
N LEU A 275 18.59 11.85 5.78
CA LEU A 275 19.05 11.08 4.63
C LEU A 275 20.17 11.85 3.97
N ASP A 276 21.41 11.46 4.25
CA ASP A 276 22.59 12.05 3.61
C ASP A 276 22.62 11.74 2.11
N CYS A 277 23.25 12.61 1.34
CA CYS A 277 23.51 12.31 -0.06
C CYS A 277 24.45 11.10 -0.20
N GLU A 278 24.09 10.19 -1.10
CA GLU A 278 24.96 9.09 -1.53
C GLU A 278 25.29 9.27 -3.01
N VAL A 279 26.55 9.09 -3.37
CA VAL A 279 27.07 9.23 -4.74
C VAL A 279 27.70 7.92 -5.19
N SER A 280 27.74 7.69 -6.49
CA SER A 280 28.40 6.53 -7.08
C SER A 280 29.91 6.61 -6.91
N LEU A 281 30.59 5.50 -7.23
CA LEU A 281 32.03 5.52 -7.44
C LEU A 281 32.37 6.47 -8.59
N TRP A 282 33.56 7.06 -8.52
CA TRP A 282 34.09 7.85 -9.64
C TRP A 282 34.16 7.02 -10.91
N SER A 283 33.86 7.66 -12.05
CA SER A 283 34.21 7.13 -13.35
C SER A 283 35.72 6.93 -13.45
N SER A 284 36.14 6.14 -14.45
CA SER A 284 37.51 6.21 -14.93
C SER A 284 37.86 7.63 -15.34
N TRP A 285 39.13 7.98 -15.22
CA TRP A 285 39.63 9.25 -15.75
C TRP A 285 39.39 9.35 -17.25
N GLY A 286 38.89 10.50 -17.68
CA GLY A 286 38.83 10.87 -19.09
C GLY A 286 40.22 11.09 -19.70
N LEU A 287 40.24 11.39 -20.99
CA LEU A 287 41.46 11.71 -21.71
C LEU A 287 42.15 12.94 -21.08
N CYS A 288 43.48 12.92 -21.07
CA CYS A 288 44.26 14.08 -20.68
C CYS A 288 44.25 15.11 -21.81
N LEU A 289 43.61 16.25 -21.57
CA LEU A 289 43.43 17.32 -22.55
C LEU A 289 44.33 18.51 -22.19
N GLY A 290 45.16 18.95 -23.13
CA GLY A 290 45.99 20.14 -22.95
C GLY A 290 47.24 20.11 -23.82
N PRO A 291 47.94 21.25 -23.94
CA PRO A 291 49.18 21.34 -24.70
C PRO A 291 50.34 20.70 -23.91
N CYS A 292 51.27 20.04 -24.60
CA CYS A 292 52.45 19.43 -23.97
C CYS A 292 53.28 20.41 -23.14
N SER A 293 53.31 21.68 -23.55
CA SER A 293 54.12 22.74 -22.92
C SER A 293 53.62 23.18 -21.54
N ARG A 294 52.34 22.98 -21.21
CA ARG A 294 51.74 23.44 -19.94
C ARG A 294 51.12 22.31 -19.12
N GLY A 295 51.27 21.06 -19.56
CA GLY A 295 50.52 19.94 -19.02
C GLY A 295 49.07 19.94 -19.50
N GLY A 296 48.36 18.86 -19.18
CA GLY A 296 46.95 18.70 -19.46
C GLY A 296 46.12 18.50 -18.19
N ILE A 297 44.82 18.54 -18.36
CA ILE A 297 43.83 18.27 -17.33
C ILE A 297 43.01 17.06 -17.80
N ARG A 298 42.76 16.14 -16.88
CA ARG A 298 41.80 15.06 -17.06
C ARG A 298 40.68 15.25 -16.06
N HIS A 299 39.47 14.88 -16.49
CA HIS A 299 38.27 14.96 -15.66
C HIS A 299 37.74 13.57 -15.38
N ARG A 300 37.11 13.39 -14.22
CA ARG A 300 36.25 12.25 -13.92
C ARG A 300 34.98 12.74 -13.26
N THR A 301 33.91 11.98 -13.40
CA THR A 301 32.60 12.35 -12.86
C THR A 301 32.02 11.21 -12.04
N ARG A 302 31.13 11.55 -11.12
CA ARG A 302 30.27 10.61 -10.40
C ARG A 302 28.86 11.17 -10.38
N TYR A 303 27.88 10.33 -10.10
CA TYR A 303 26.47 10.74 -10.09
C TYR A 303 25.83 10.46 -8.73
N ILE A 304 24.76 11.19 -8.43
CA ILE A 304 24.02 11.04 -7.18
C ILE A 304 23.19 9.75 -7.24
N LEU A 305 23.38 8.86 -6.27
CA LEU A 305 22.58 7.67 -6.03
C LEU A 305 21.36 7.98 -5.14
N LEU A 306 21.56 8.84 -4.14
CA LEU A 306 20.54 9.28 -3.19
C LEU A 306 20.67 10.79 -3.00
N ARG A 307 19.62 11.55 -3.31
CA ARG A 307 19.59 12.99 -3.00
C ARG A 307 19.40 13.20 -1.50
N PRO A 308 20.01 14.26 -0.93
CA PRO A 308 19.86 14.56 0.49
C PRO A 308 18.41 14.95 0.81
N ALA A 309 17.94 14.53 1.97
CA ALA A 309 16.59 14.80 2.46
C ALA A 309 16.56 14.83 3.99
N ASN A 310 15.46 15.33 4.58
CA ASN A 310 15.25 15.32 6.04
C ASN A 310 16.41 15.97 6.83
N ALA A 311 16.95 17.08 6.32
CA ALA A 311 18.15 17.74 6.84
C ALA A 311 19.44 16.89 6.81
N GLY A 312 19.53 15.89 5.94
CA GLY A 312 20.76 15.16 5.67
C GLY A 312 21.81 15.97 4.91
N SER A 313 23.06 15.49 4.95
CA SER A 313 24.24 16.18 4.41
C SER A 313 24.18 16.36 2.90
N PRO A 314 24.53 17.54 2.34
CA PRO A 314 24.49 17.80 0.91
C PRO A 314 25.47 16.92 0.14
N CYS A 315 25.24 16.78 -1.18
CA CYS A 315 26.13 15.98 -2.03
C CYS A 315 27.52 16.60 -2.13
N PRO A 316 28.59 15.79 -2.03
CA PRO A 316 29.94 16.25 -2.32
C PRO A 316 30.10 16.54 -3.83
N GLU A 317 31.24 17.10 -4.24
CA GLU A 317 31.50 17.44 -5.65
C GLU A 317 31.32 16.24 -6.59
N LEU A 318 30.65 16.47 -7.73
CA LEU A 318 30.32 15.42 -8.70
C LEU A 318 31.32 15.32 -9.85
N GLU A 319 32.21 16.31 -9.95
CA GLU A 319 33.26 16.38 -10.96
C GLU A 319 34.58 16.60 -10.25
N GLU A 320 35.62 15.94 -10.73
CA GLU A 320 36.98 16.11 -10.22
C GLU A 320 37.92 16.27 -11.40
N GLN A 321 38.86 17.18 -11.25
CA GLN A 321 39.92 17.43 -12.21
C GLN A 321 41.28 17.16 -11.60
N ALA A 322 42.18 16.58 -12.40
CA ALA A 322 43.57 16.38 -12.01
C ALA A 322 44.50 16.74 -13.16
N GLU A 323 45.66 17.27 -12.82
CA GLU A 323 46.75 17.47 -13.76
C GLU A 323 47.26 16.12 -14.31
N CYS A 324 47.68 16.13 -15.56
CA CYS A 324 48.18 14.96 -16.27
C CYS A 324 49.11 15.37 -17.43
N VAL A 325 49.82 14.39 -18.00
CA VAL A 325 50.62 14.59 -19.22
C VAL A 325 49.89 13.93 -20.39
N PRO A 326 49.54 14.66 -21.46
CA PRO A 326 48.86 14.06 -22.61
C PRO A 326 49.72 12.96 -23.24
N TYR A 327 49.08 11.86 -23.64
CA TYR A 327 49.79 10.68 -24.15
C TYR A 327 50.63 10.98 -25.41
N SER A 328 50.18 11.92 -26.24
CA SER A 328 50.94 12.43 -27.40
C SER A 328 52.30 13.02 -27.02
N CYS A 329 52.42 13.59 -25.82
CA CYS A 329 53.65 14.20 -25.32
C CYS A 329 54.64 13.17 -24.77
N MET A 330 54.16 11.98 -24.38
CA MET A 330 55.02 10.91 -23.87
C MET A 330 55.82 10.22 -24.98
N LYS A 331 55.35 10.30 -26.25
CA LYS A 331 56.04 9.72 -27.41
C LYS A 331 57.20 10.55 -27.97
N ASN A 332 57.38 11.80 -27.54
CA ASN A 332 58.45 12.69 -28.02
C ASN A 332 59.67 12.72 -27.07
N ARG A 333 59.85 11.70 -26.22
CA ARG A 333 60.97 11.55 -25.27
C ARG A 333 61.85 10.32 -25.55
N GLN A 334 61.81 9.77 -26.76
CA GLN A 334 62.80 8.81 -27.25
C GLN A 334 63.70 9.48 -28.29
#